data_AF-A0A8W8L9N7-F1
#
_entry.id   AF-A0A8W8L9N7-F1
#
_cell.length_a   1.000
_cell.length_b   1.000
_cell.length_c   1.000
_cell.angle_alpha   90.00
_cell.angle_beta   90.00
_cell.angle_gamma   90.00
#
_symmetry.space_group_name_H-M   'P 1'
#
loop_
_entity.id
_entity.type
_entity.pdbx_description
1 polymer ?
#
loop_
_entity_poly.entity_id
_entity_poly.type
_entity_poly.pdbx_seq_one_letter_code
_entity_poly.pdbx_strand_id
1 'polypeptide(L)'
;MSLTRTLVYISGRRNNAGTQILLPLPSAAVLFLIHYCDCNLFELVFVDEETTASECVSVSFAALLATKHTFTDKHSCPHRCDLPVVCDDPVIRSGLCSSLRCLIKKCHANNPKKNLHDLLGFRGGSLKACAEASNESMTLK
;
A
#
# COMPACT_ATOMS: atom_id res chain seq x y z
N MET A 1 19.77 -0.86 -15.79
CA MET A 1 19.22 -1.34 -14.51
C MET A 1 17.72 -1.49 -14.70
N SER A 2 17.19 -2.71 -14.63
CA SER A 2 15.74 -2.93 -14.64
C SER A 2 15.17 -2.26 -13.40
N LEU A 3 14.26 -1.28 -13.54
CA LEU A 3 13.47 -0.82 -12.40
C LEU A 3 12.55 -1.98 -12.01
N THR A 4 12.98 -2.82 -11.07
CA THR A 4 12.10 -3.78 -10.43
C THR A 4 10.98 -3.00 -9.76
N ARG A 5 9.76 -3.14 -10.30
CA ARG A 5 8.56 -2.54 -9.70
C ARG A 5 8.33 -3.17 -8.32
N THR A 6 7.91 -2.34 -7.38
CA THR A 6 7.49 -2.81 -6.06
C THR A 6 6.16 -3.55 -6.21
N LEU A 7 6.10 -4.81 -5.80
CA LEU A 7 4.86 -5.57 -5.80
C LEU A 7 4.05 -5.23 -4.56
N VAL A 8 2.74 -5.05 -4.74
CA VAL A 8 1.81 -4.74 -3.66
C VAL A 8 0.67 -5.75 -3.71
N TYR A 9 0.69 -6.72 -2.80
CA TYR A 9 -0.34 -7.73 -2.68
C TYR A 9 -1.48 -7.20 -1.80
N ILE A 10 -2.69 -7.26 -2.33
CA ILE A 10 -3.91 -6.81 -1.65
C ILE A 10 -5.05 -7.79 -1.93
N SER A 11 -5.92 -7.99 -0.94
CA SER A 11 -7.14 -8.77 -1.16
C SER A 11 -8.05 -8.07 -2.16
N GLY A 12 -8.60 -8.81 -3.11
CA GLY A 12 -9.56 -8.29 -4.08
C GLY A 12 -10.00 -9.35 -5.06
N ARG A 13 -11.31 -9.39 -5.32
CA ARG A 13 -11.89 -10.39 -6.23
C ARG A 13 -12.76 -9.75 -7.29
N ARG A 14 -12.87 -10.40 -8.44
CA ARG A 14 -13.75 -9.96 -9.52
C ARG A 14 -15.19 -10.17 -9.12
N ASN A 15 -16.06 -9.23 -9.46
CA ASN A 15 -17.50 -9.47 -9.36
C ASN A 15 -17.94 -10.51 -10.42
N ASN A 16 -19.13 -11.10 -10.24
CA ASN A 16 -19.64 -12.13 -11.15
C ASN A 16 -19.80 -11.64 -12.60
N ALA A 17 -20.02 -10.34 -12.80
CA ALA A 17 -20.17 -9.73 -14.12
C ALA A 17 -18.82 -9.44 -14.81
N GLY A 18 -17.69 -9.53 -14.10
CA GLY A 18 -16.36 -9.21 -14.63
C GLY A 18 -16.12 -7.71 -14.91
N THR A 19 -17.00 -6.83 -14.43
CA THR A 19 -16.95 -5.37 -14.70
C THR A 19 -16.38 -4.56 -13.54
N GLN A 20 -16.34 -5.15 -12.35
CA GLN A 20 -15.87 -4.49 -11.13
C GLN A 20 -15.00 -5.45 -10.31
N ILE A 21 -14.21 -4.87 -9.42
CA ILE A 21 -13.53 -5.56 -8.34
C ILE A 21 -14.20 -5.23 -7.03
N LEU A 22 -14.40 -6.25 -6.21
CA LEU A 22 -14.79 -6.15 -4.82
C LEU A 22 -13.52 -6.06 -3.97
N LEU A 23 -13.35 -4.95 -3.27
CA LEU A 23 -12.19 -4.67 -2.41
C LEU A 23 -12.60 -4.51 -0.96
N PRO A 24 -12.00 -5.25 -0.02
CA PRO A 24 -12.06 -4.90 1.39
C PRO A 24 -11.50 -3.49 1.63
N LEU A 25 -11.96 -2.84 2.70
CA LEU A 25 -11.56 -1.46 3.02
C LEU A 25 -10.03 -1.23 3.03
N PRO A 26 -9.19 -2.12 3.60
CA PRO A 26 -7.73 -1.95 3.54
C PRO A 26 -7.17 -1.88 2.11
N SER A 27 -7.67 -2.75 1.21
CA SER A 27 -7.25 -2.78 -0.18
C SER A 27 -7.72 -1.55 -0.95
N ALA A 28 -8.96 -1.10 -0.69
CA ALA A 28 -9.49 0.14 -1.27
C ALA A 28 -8.67 1.36 -0.84
N ALA A 29 -8.24 1.43 0.43
CA ALA A 29 -7.39 2.51 0.91
C ALA A 29 -6.00 2.52 0.23
N VAL A 30 -5.41 1.35 0.00
CA VAL A 30 -4.14 1.22 -0.74
C VAL A 30 -4.30 1.67 -2.18
N LEU A 31 -5.34 1.21 -2.88
CA LEU A 31 -5.61 1.61 -4.26
C LEU A 31 -5.83 3.12 -4.36
N PHE A 32 -6.66 3.69 -3.47
CA PHE A 32 -6.90 5.12 -3.40
C PHE A 32 -5.60 5.91 -3.22
N LEU A 33 -4.72 5.47 -2.31
CA LEU A 33 -3.45 6.15 -2.09
C LEU A 33 -2.55 6.12 -3.33
N ILE A 34 -2.46 4.99 -4.02
CA ILE A 34 -1.66 4.85 -5.25
C ILE A 34 -2.17 5.81 -6.33
N HIS A 35 -3.49 5.88 -6.53
CA HIS A 35 -4.12 6.84 -7.46
C HIS A 35 -3.91 8.28 -7.03
N TYR A 36 -4.07 8.58 -5.73
CA TYR A 36 -3.87 9.92 -5.18
C TYR A 36 -2.43 10.42 -5.38
N CYS A 37 -1.44 9.55 -5.17
CA CYS A 37 -0.05 9.89 -5.37
C CYS A 37 0.31 10.06 -6.86
N ASP A 38 -0.52 9.51 -7.76
CA ASP A 38 -0.31 9.46 -9.21
C ASP A 38 1.12 8.97 -9.51
N CYS A 39 1.34 7.70 -9.16
CA CYS A 39 2.65 7.06 -9.13
C CYS A 39 2.59 5.66 -9.77
N ASN A 40 3.50 5.38 -10.71
CA ASN A 40 3.54 4.16 -11.53
C ASN A 40 4.63 3.15 -11.11
N LEU A 41 5.16 3.32 -9.90
CA LEU A 41 6.22 2.47 -9.32
C LEU A 41 5.72 1.10 -8.88
N PHE A 42 4.41 0.96 -8.68
CA PHE A 42 3.80 -0.22 -8.07
C PHE A 42 3.11 -1.10 -9.10
N GLU A 43 3.13 -2.39 -8.83
CA GLU A 43 2.30 -3.38 -9.49
C GLU A 43 1.40 -4.03 -8.42
N LEU A 44 0.08 -3.90 -8.61
CA LEU A 44 -0.90 -4.50 -7.71
C LEU A 44 -1.07 -5.98 -8.04
N VAL A 45 -1.04 -6.82 -7.01
CA VAL A 45 -1.40 -8.23 -7.12
C VAL A 45 -2.66 -8.44 -6.30
N PHE A 46 -3.80 -8.57 -6.98
CA PHE A 46 -5.08 -8.85 -6.33
C PHE A 46 -5.15 -10.34 -5.99
N VAL A 47 -5.32 -10.65 -4.72
CA VAL A 47 -5.45 -12.00 -4.20
C VAL A 47 -6.91 -12.28 -3.84
N ASP A 48 -7.49 -13.33 -4.42
CA ASP A 48 -8.83 -13.76 -4.05
C ASP A 48 -8.78 -14.55 -2.72
N GLU A 49 -9.00 -13.83 -1.62
CA GLU A 49 -9.10 -14.37 -0.25
C GLU A 49 -10.54 -14.81 0.09
N GLU A 50 -11.41 -15.02 -0.91
CA GLU A 50 -12.81 -15.44 -0.72
C GLU A 50 -13.64 -14.47 0.15
N THR A 51 -13.26 -13.18 0.16
CA THR A 51 -13.94 -12.19 1.00
C THR A 51 -15.40 -11.98 0.58
N THR A 52 -16.27 -11.78 1.57
CA THR A 52 -17.70 -11.61 1.33
C THR A 52 -17.99 -10.27 0.63
N ALA A 53 -18.97 -10.27 -0.28
CA ALA A 53 -19.30 -9.06 -1.04
C ALA A 53 -19.85 -7.93 -0.14
N SER A 54 -20.49 -8.27 1.00
CA SER A 54 -21.02 -7.33 1.98
C SER A 54 -19.96 -6.50 2.69
N GLU A 55 -18.71 -6.98 2.74
CA GLU A 55 -17.59 -6.31 3.41
C GLU A 55 -16.70 -5.53 2.41
N CYS A 56 -17.09 -5.53 1.13
CA CYS A 56 -16.30 -4.97 0.05
C CYS A 56 -16.94 -3.69 -0.51
N VAL A 57 -16.07 -2.76 -0.91
CA VAL A 57 -16.42 -1.67 -1.82
C VAL A 57 -16.25 -2.17 -3.25
N SER A 58 -17.19 -1.80 -4.13
CA SER A 58 -17.09 -2.11 -5.55
C SER A 58 -16.35 -1.00 -6.30
N VAL A 59 -15.30 -1.37 -7.03
CA VAL A 59 -14.50 -0.46 -7.86
C VAL A 59 -14.58 -0.90 -9.31
N SER A 60 -14.91 0.03 -10.21
CA SER A 60 -14.93 -0.25 -11.64
C SER A 60 -13.54 -0.62 -12.17
N PHE A 61 -13.45 -1.62 -13.04
CA PHE A 61 -12.21 -1.94 -13.75
C PHE A 61 -11.63 -0.76 -14.54
N ALA A 62 -12.47 0.17 -14.98
CA ALA A 62 -12.03 1.40 -15.63
C ALA A 62 -11.08 2.23 -14.75
N ALA A 63 -11.27 2.19 -13.42
CA ALA A 63 -10.39 2.87 -12.47
C ALA A 63 -8.98 2.27 -12.41
N LEU A 64 -8.79 1.05 -12.90
CA LEU A 64 -7.50 0.36 -12.89
C LEU A 64 -6.71 0.52 -14.20
N LEU A 65 -7.25 1.18 -15.22
CA LEU A 65 -6.61 1.27 -16.54
C LEU A 65 -5.19 1.88 -16.47
N ALA A 66 -4.97 2.84 -15.57
CA ALA A 66 -3.68 3.48 -15.36
C ALA A 66 -2.76 2.71 -14.39
N THR A 67 -3.24 1.65 -13.75
CA THR A 67 -2.53 0.92 -12.70
C THR A 67 -2.16 -0.47 -13.19
N LYS A 68 -0.85 -0.79 -13.19
CA LYS A 68 -0.42 -2.15 -13.53
C LYS A 68 -0.92 -3.11 -12.46
N HIS A 69 -1.64 -4.15 -12.85
CA HIS A 69 -2.20 -5.10 -11.91
C HIS A 69 -2.27 -6.51 -12.48
N THR A 70 -2.30 -7.50 -11.60
CA THR A 70 -2.51 -8.92 -11.88
C THR A 70 -3.47 -9.53 -10.86
N PHE A 71 -3.99 -10.72 -11.16
CA PHE A 71 -4.84 -11.49 -10.26
C PHE A 71 -4.20 -12.83 -9.96
N THR A 72 -4.30 -13.28 -8.72
CA THR A 72 -3.87 -14.61 -8.28
C THR A 72 -4.83 -15.15 -7.24
N ASP A 73 -4.82 -16.46 -7.05
CA ASP A 73 -5.57 -17.13 -5.99
C ASP A 73 -4.73 -17.22 -4.70
N LYS A 74 -5.41 -17.47 -3.57
CA LYS A 74 -4.76 -17.59 -2.26
C LYS A 74 -3.72 -18.73 -2.18
N HIS A 75 -3.84 -19.78 -2.99
CA HIS A 75 -2.93 -20.93 -2.96
C HIS A 75 -1.66 -20.68 -3.78
N SER A 76 -1.75 -19.84 -4.80
CA SER A 76 -0.63 -19.39 -5.63
C SER A 76 0.10 -18.17 -5.05
N CYS A 77 -0.46 -17.52 -4.04
CA CYS A 77 0.16 -16.37 -3.38
C CYS A 77 1.12 -16.82 -2.25
N PRO A 78 2.38 -16.34 -2.22
CA PRO A 78 3.30 -16.63 -1.12
C PRO A 78 2.96 -15.89 0.18
N HIS A 79 1.94 -15.02 0.16
CA HIS A 79 1.58 -14.14 1.27
C HIS A 79 0.10 -14.23 1.59
N ARG A 80 -0.25 -14.35 2.87
CA ARG A 80 -1.62 -14.17 3.32
C ARG A 80 -1.96 -12.69 3.31
N CYS A 81 -3.01 -12.32 2.58
CA CYS A 81 -3.35 -10.93 2.25
C CYS A 81 -4.53 -10.38 3.06
N ASP A 82 -4.74 -10.89 4.29
CA ASP A 82 -5.66 -10.31 5.28
C ASP A 82 -5.37 -8.81 5.49
N LEU A 83 -4.11 -8.41 5.33
CA LEU A 83 -3.64 -7.04 5.28
C LEU A 83 -2.76 -6.83 4.04
N PRO A 84 -2.65 -5.59 3.52
CA PRO A 84 -1.79 -5.29 2.39
C PRO A 84 -0.32 -5.62 2.66
N VAL A 85 0.33 -6.24 1.67
CA VAL A 85 1.75 -6.60 1.72
C VAL A 85 2.50 -5.88 0.61
N VAL A 86 3.56 -5.16 0.95
CA VAL A 86 4.47 -4.49 0.03
C VAL A 86 5.78 -5.27 -0.02
N CYS A 87 6.16 -5.74 -1.20
CA CYS A 87 7.38 -6.51 -1.45
C CYS A 87 8.36 -5.67 -2.27
N ASP A 88 9.43 -5.26 -1.60
CA ASP A 88 10.62 -4.62 -2.14
C ASP A 88 11.82 -5.52 -1.93
N ASP A 89 12.06 -6.48 -2.83
CA ASP A 89 13.14 -7.47 -2.70
C ASP A 89 14.44 -6.87 -2.10
N PRO A 90 14.93 -7.35 -0.93
CA PRO A 90 14.47 -8.51 -0.13
C PRO A 90 13.51 -8.17 1.03
N VAL A 91 13.06 -6.92 1.15
CA VAL A 91 12.24 -6.41 2.25
C VAL A 91 10.75 -6.59 1.97
N ILE A 92 10.09 -7.36 2.83
CA ILE A 92 8.63 -7.52 2.85
C ILE A 92 8.06 -6.71 4.02
N ARG A 93 6.98 -5.95 3.75
CA ARG A 93 6.25 -5.19 4.76
C ARG A 93 4.78 -5.57 4.69
N SER A 94 4.19 -5.94 5.82
CA SER A 94 2.76 -6.25 5.92
C SER A 94 2.09 -5.35 6.95
N GLY A 95 0.80 -5.09 6.74
CA GLY A 95 -0.04 -4.23 7.57
C GLY A 95 -0.45 -2.94 6.85
N LEU A 96 -1.67 -2.47 7.11
CA LEU A 96 -2.19 -1.30 6.39
C LEU A 96 -1.31 -0.06 6.60
N CYS A 97 -1.04 0.33 7.85
CA CYS A 97 -0.27 1.54 8.14
C CYS A 97 1.19 1.47 7.66
N SER A 98 1.84 0.31 7.80
CA SER A 98 3.22 0.10 7.35
C SER A 98 3.31 0.16 5.82
N SER A 99 2.36 -0.47 5.13
CA SER A 99 2.24 -0.45 3.67
C SER A 99 1.96 0.96 3.15
N LEU A 100 0.94 1.67 3.66
CA LEU A 100 0.66 3.05 3.25
C LEU A 100 1.86 3.98 3.47
N ARG A 101 2.55 3.87 4.62
CA ARG A 101 3.76 4.66 4.89
C ARG A 101 4.88 4.34 3.90
N CYS A 102 5.08 3.07 3.56
CA CYS A 102 6.07 2.66 2.57
C CYS A 102 5.76 3.25 1.18
N LEU A 103 4.51 3.14 0.74
CA LEU A 103 4.04 3.71 -0.53
C LEU A 103 4.27 5.22 -0.57
N ILE A 104 3.82 5.97 0.45
CA ILE A 104 4.00 7.43 0.53
C ILE A 104 5.47 7.82 0.42
N LYS A 105 6.35 7.15 1.18
CA LYS A 105 7.79 7.44 1.16
C LYS A 105 8.39 7.22 -0.22
N LYS A 106 8.01 6.15 -0.93
CA LYS A 106 8.47 5.88 -2.29
C LYS A 106 7.95 6.89 -3.30
N CYS A 107 6.65 7.20 -3.25
CA CYS A 107 6.06 8.21 -4.11
C CYS A 107 6.74 9.57 -3.92
N HIS A 108 7.01 9.96 -2.67
CA HIS A 108 7.70 11.20 -2.35
C HIS A 108 9.15 11.18 -2.86
N ALA A 109 9.90 10.09 -2.64
CA ALA A 109 11.27 9.98 -3.14
C ALA A 109 11.35 10.09 -4.67
N ASN A 110 10.35 9.56 -5.38
CA ASN A 110 10.27 9.64 -6.84
C ASN A 110 9.79 11.01 -7.36
N ASN A 111 8.95 11.72 -6.60
CA ASN A 111 8.52 13.08 -6.94
C ASN A 111 8.46 13.98 -5.71
N PRO A 112 9.60 14.52 -5.24
CA PRO A 112 9.66 15.32 -4.01
C PRO A 112 8.82 16.60 -4.07
N LYS A 113 8.61 17.15 -5.28
CA LYS A 113 7.85 18.39 -5.52
C LYS A 113 6.37 18.28 -5.12
N LYS A 114 5.81 17.07 -5.09
CA LYS A 114 4.42 16.83 -4.66
C LYS A 114 4.23 16.88 -3.13
N ASN A 115 5.30 17.04 -2.34
CA ASN A 115 5.26 17.11 -0.86
C ASN A 115 4.46 15.97 -0.19
N LEU A 116 4.41 14.79 -0.81
CA LEU A 116 3.61 13.65 -0.36
C LEU A 116 3.94 13.17 1.06
N HIS A 117 5.12 13.51 1.59
CA HIS A 117 5.49 13.22 2.97
C HIS A 117 4.54 13.86 4.00
N ASP A 118 3.85 14.95 3.65
CA ASP A 118 2.86 15.60 4.52
C ASP A 118 1.64 14.69 4.80
N LEU A 119 1.35 13.71 3.92
CA LEU A 119 0.30 12.71 4.14
C LEU A 119 0.57 11.80 5.35
N LEU A 120 1.82 11.73 5.82
CA LEU A 120 2.16 10.97 7.03
C LEU A 120 1.76 11.69 8.31
N GLY A 121 1.27 12.94 8.23
CA GLY A 121 0.85 13.73 9.39
C GLY A 121 2.00 14.28 10.24
N PHE A 122 3.25 14.01 9.88
CA PHE A 122 4.42 14.51 10.57
C PHE A 122 5.43 15.09 9.57
N ARG A 123 5.73 16.38 9.71
CA ARG A 123 6.95 16.96 9.16
C ARG A 123 8.12 16.35 9.95
N GLY A 124 9.12 15.82 9.25
CA GLY A 124 10.20 14.98 9.83
C GLY A 124 10.92 15.54 11.06
N GLY A 125 10.81 16.85 11.36
CA GLY A 125 11.28 17.45 12.61
C GLY A 125 10.56 16.97 13.88
N SER A 126 9.31 16.48 13.80
CA SER A 126 8.53 16.09 14.98
C SER A 126 9.05 14.82 15.66
N LEU A 127 9.59 13.87 14.86
CA LEU A 127 10.20 12.65 15.39
C LEU A 127 11.59 12.91 15.99
N LYS A 128 12.29 13.94 15.52
CA LYS A 128 13.60 14.32 16.06
C LYS A 128 13.49 14.87 17.49
N ALA A 129 12.48 15.70 17.74
CA ALA A 129 12.17 16.19 19.09
C ALA A 129 11.78 15.06 20.07
N CYS A 130 11.03 14.05 19.62
CA CYS A 130 10.68 12.91 20.49
C CYS A 130 11.85 11.94 20.72
N ALA A 131 12.76 11.80 19.75
CA ALA A 131 13.97 10.99 19.90
C ALA A 131 14.99 11.67 20.83
N GLU A 132 15.12 13.00 20.75
CA GLU A 132 15.99 13.78 21.64
C GLU A 132 15.47 13.77 23.10
N ALA A 133 14.15 13.86 23.31
CA ALA A 133 13.54 13.74 24.64
C ALA A 133 13.69 12.35 25.30
N SER A 134 13.88 11.29 24.50
CA SER A 134 14.09 9.94 25.04
C SER A 134 15.54 9.70 25.50
N ASN A 135 16.52 10.34 24.86
CA ASN A 135 17.91 10.28 25.30
C ASN A 135 18.19 11.12 26.55
N GLU A 136 17.40 12.17 26.81
CA GLU A 136 17.50 12.95 28.05
C GLU A 136 16.95 12.21 29.29
N SER A 137 16.17 11.14 29.12
CA SER A 137 15.65 10.34 30.23
C SER A 137 16.62 9.25 30.72
N MET A 138 17.75 9.04 30.05
CA MET A 138 18.77 8.05 30.44
C MET A 138 19.99 8.65 31.15
N THR A 139 19.91 9.91 31.59
CA THR A 139 20.95 10.54 32.42
C THR A 139 20.34 11.14 33.69
N LEU A 140 19.75 10.29 34.53
CA LEU A 140 19.44 10.66 35.92
C LEU A 140 20.05 9.62 36.86
N LYS A 141 21.20 10.04 37.42
CA LYS A 141 21.87 9.64 38.67
C LYS A 141 21.92 8.17 39.08
#